data_AF-A0A6J1AG01-F1
#
_entry.id   AF-A0A6J1AG01-F1
#
_cell.length_a   1.000
_cell.length_b   1.000
_cell.length_c   1.000
_cell.angle_alpha   90.00
_cell.angle_beta   90.00
_cell.angle_gamma   90.00
#
_symmetry.space_group_name_H-M   'P 1'
#
loop_
_entity.id
_entity.type
_entity.pdbx_description
1 polymer ?
#
loop_
_entity_poly.entity_id
_entity_poly.type
_entity_poly.pdbx_seq_one_letter_code
_entity_poly.pdbx_strand_id
1 'polypeptide(L)'
;MYETPLPAQLSDSNRRIIDTSATTLRVYQVWKGSNRFCLGGRLVFGPDVRSIFLTISLIVIPVILFCAFVSQRLIHELDHHLGNLIVSILIIFTVYDLILLLLTSGRDPGIIPRNLHPPELEEDGSTMSTDWLGSQSGVGVPSLPPTKDVVVNGVIVKVKYCQTCMLYRPPRCSHCSICNNCVERFDHHCPWVGQCIGKRNYRFFFMFVSSTTILCLYVFALCWVNIKKIMDEYHSNVWRAFLKSPVSGILILYTFVTAWFVGGLTVFHLYLIFTNQTTYENFRYRYDSKMNPYNRGCVRNIFEIFFSKIPKSKNNFRAKVKLDSSALFAASISLARTMSPEMPKTSFDIEMGKRQAVAAEDFEEIQSQIDSVGGLERCGTQPRHTNQGDKANWEMSPDIRMLAAEFGMEPSFNDRQKVRRGH
;
A
#
# COMPACT_ATOMS: atom_id res chain seq x y z
N MET A 1 -9.40 23.35 -79.12
CA MET A 1 -8.35 22.76 -78.25
C MET A 1 -8.97 22.64 -76.86
N TYR A 2 -8.79 21.53 -76.14
CA TYR A 2 -9.57 21.29 -74.90
C TYR A 2 -9.02 22.07 -73.71
N GLU A 3 -9.89 22.79 -73.01
CA GLU A 3 -9.62 23.29 -71.66
C GLU A 3 -9.90 22.18 -70.64
N THR A 4 -9.00 21.99 -69.68
CA THR A 4 -9.16 21.05 -68.57
C THR A 4 -9.92 21.71 -67.41
N PRO A 5 -11.07 21.18 -66.98
CA PRO A 5 -11.79 21.73 -65.83
C PRO A 5 -11.04 21.47 -64.52
N LEU A 6 -11.12 22.43 -63.59
CA LEU A 6 -10.58 22.28 -62.24
C LEU A 6 -11.27 21.12 -61.47
N PRO A 7 -10.57 20.49 -60.51
CA PRO A 7 -11.18 19.45 -59.67
C PRO A 7 -12.35 20.02 -58.86
N ALA A 8 -13.46 19.27 -58.83
CA ALA A 8 -14.68 19.69 -58.15
C ALA A 8 -14.44 19.92 -56.64
N GLN A 9 -14.89 21.06 -56.12
CA GLN A 9 -14.89 21.30 -54.68
C GLN A 9 -15.83 20.30 -54.00
N LEU A 10 -15.33 19.64 -52.96
CA LEU A 10 -16.12 18.71 -52.14
C LEU A 10 -17.25 19.46 -51.44
N SER A 11 -18.49 19.06 -51.75
CA SER A 11 -19.69 19.61 -51.11
C SER A 11 -19.62 19.54 -49.58
N ASP A 12 -20.02 20.62 -48.93
CA ASP A 12 -20.10 20.73 -47.46
C ASP A 12 -21.06 19.69 -46.83
N SER A 13 -21.96 19.10 -47.63
CA SER A 13 -22.75 17.94 -47.23
C SER A 13 -21.91 16.70 -46.90
N ASN A 14 -20.89 16.38 -47.71
CA ASN A 14 -20.00 15.24 -47.44
C ASN A 14 -19.15 15.49 -46.18
N ARG A 15 -18.76 16.75 -45.94
CA ARG A 15 -18.05 17.15 -44.72
C ARG A 15 -18.90 16.90 -43.46
N ARG A 16 -20.20 17.21 -43.52
CA ARG A 16 -21.17 16.92 -42.47
C ARG A 16 -21.43 15.42 -42.27
N ILE A 17 -21.53 14.64 -43.34
CA ILE A 17 -21.74 13.18 -43.27
C ILE A 17 -20.56 12.46 -42.58
N ILE A 18 -19.33 12.93 -42.79
CA ILE A 18 -18.13 12.37 -42.14
C ILE A 18 -18.11 12.66 -40.63
N ASP A 19 -18.43 13.88 -40.16
CA ASP A 19 -18.44 14.20 -38.71
C ASP A 19 -19.59 13.48 -37.97
N THR A 20 -20.67 13.08 -38.65
CA THR A 20 -21.75 12.27 -38.04
C THR A 20 -21.38 10.83 -37.70
N SER A 21 -20.25 10.27 -38.17
CA SER A 21 -19.83 8.89 -37.83
C SER A 21 -18.90 8.79 -36.61
N ALA A 22 -18.56 9.91 -35.97
CA ALA A 22 -17.63 9.96 -34.84
C ALA A 22 -18.21 9.31 -33.56
N THR A 23 -17.98 8.01 -33.38
CA THR A 23 -18.52 7.23 -32.25
C THR A 23 -17.98 7.75 -30.91
N THR A 24 -18.80 8.47 -30.14
CA THR A 24 -18.36 9.06 -28.86
C THR A 24 -18.29 8.01 -27.75
N LEU A 25 -17.09 7.50 -27.47
CA LEU A 25 -16.82 6.59 -26.36
C LEU A 25 -16.58 7.36 -25.05
N ARG A 26 -16.55 6.65 -23.92
CA ARG A 26 -16.12 7.20 -22.62
C ARG A 26 -14.72 6.74 -22.26
N VAL A 27 -13.99 7.54 -21.48
CA VAL A 27 -12.60 7.25 -21.06
C VAL A 27 -12.43 5.83 -20.47
N TYR A 28 -13.38 5.33 -19.68
CA TYR A 28 -13.32 3.97 -19.13
C TYR A 28 -13.41 2.84 -20.18
N GLN A 29 -13.96 3.11 -21.37
CA GLN A 29 -14.10 2.13 -22.46
C GLN A 29 -12.85 2.05 -23.33
N VAL A 30 -12.04 3.12 -23.36
CA VAL A 30 -10.78 3.24 -24.11
C VAL A 30 -9.56 3.27 -23.17
N TRP A 31 -9.72 2.73 -21.97
CA TRP A 31 -8.73 2.81 -20.90
C TRP A 31 -7.52 1.90 -21.15
N LYS A 32 -6.30 2.45 -21.07
CA LYS A 32 -5.05 1.74 -21.39
C LYS A 32 -4.47 0.87 -20.25
N GLY A 33 -5.02 0.94 -19.03
CA GLY A 33 -4.60 0.15 -17.87
C GLY A 33 -5.48 -1.09 -17.65
N SER A 34 -5.03 -2.05 -16.83
CA SER A 34 -5.67 -3.36 -16.63
C SER A 34 -6.96 -3.33 -15.78
N ASN A 35 -7.60 -2.17 -15.62
CA ASN A 35 -8.73 -1.98 -14.71
C ASN A 35 -10.03 -2.60 -15.25
N ARG A 36 -10.89 -3.05 -14.33
CA ARG A 36 -12.27 -3.43 -14.63
C ARG A 36 -13.22 -2.35 -14.12
N PHE A 37 -14.11 -1.87 -14.98
CA PHE A 37 -15.01 -0.76 -14.66
C PHE A 37 -16.46 -1.23 -14.56
N CYS A 38 -17.13 -0.89 -13.46
CA CYS A 38 -18.52 -1.25 -13.22
C CYS A 38 -19.41 0.01 -13.07
N LEU A 39 -20.73 -0.19 -13.18
CA LEU A 39 -21.76 0.86 -13.07
C LEU A 39 -21.51 2.07 -13.98
N GLY A 40 -21.10 1.81 -15.23
CA GLY A 40 -20.84 2.86 -16.23
C GLY A 40 -19.65 3.77 -15.89
N GLY A 41 -18.56 3.18 -15.37
CA GLY A 41 -17.35 3.90 -14.98
C GLY A 41 -17.44 4.64 -13.65
N ARG A 42 -18.36 4.24 -12.75
CA ARG A 42 -18.43 4.76 -11.37
C ARG A 42 -17.52 3.99 -10.41
N LEU A 43 -17.39 2.68 -10.61
CA LEU A 43 -16.50 1.81 -9.84
C LEU A 43 -15.28 1.45 -10.69
N VAL A 44 -14.11 1.40 -10.06
CA VAL A 44 -12.81 1.13 -10.68
C VAL A 44 -12.09 0.05 -9.88
N PHE A 45 -12.10 -1.17 -10.40
CA PHE A 45 -11.43 -2.33 -9.81
C PHE A 45 -10.07 -2.59 -10.51
N GLY A 46 -9.20 -3.38 -9.88
CA GLY A 46 -8.01 -3.91 -10.56
C GLY A 46 -8.36 -5.09 -11.50
N PRO A 47 -7.35 -5.74 -12.10
CA PRO A 47 -7.57 -6.91 -12.94
C PRO A 47 -8.09 -8.12 -12.13
N ASP A 48 -7.64 -8.24 -10.87
CA ASP A 48 -7.84 -9.40 -10.02
C ASP A 48 -9.19 -9.41 -9.29
N VAL A 49 -10.14 -8.54 -9.68
CA VAL A 49 -11.47 -8.33 -9.09
C VAL A 49 -12.26 -9.60 -8.69
N ARG A 50 -11.96 -10.75 -9.30
CA ARG A 50 -12.55 -12.06 -8.96
C ARG A 50 -12.14 -12.56 -7.56
N SER A 51 -10.99 -12.17 -7.02
CA SER A 51 -10.53 -12.55 -5.68
C SER A 51 -11.44 -12.04 -4.56
N ILE A 52 -12.16 -10.94 -4.80
CA ILE A 52 -13.10 -10.36 -3.83
C ILE A 52 -14.16 -11.39 -3.41
N PHE A 53 -14.59 -12.29 -4.31
CA PHE A 53 -15.53 -13.36 -3.96
C PHE A 53 -14.95 -14.35 -2.95
N LEU A 54 -13.65 -14.64 -3.02
CA LEU A 54 -12.96 -15.45 -2.01
C LEU A 54 -12.91 -14.70 -0.67
N THR A 55 -12.51 -13.42 -0.67
CA THR A 55 -12.44 -12.61 0.56
C THR A 55 -13.80 -12.41 1.22
N ILE A 56 -14.87 -12.17 0.44
CA ILE A 56 -16.25 -12.15 0.94
C ILE A 56 -16.62 -13.51 1.55
N SER A 57 -16.29 -14.63 0.90
CA SER A 57 -16.58 -15.97 1.43
C SER A 57 -15.86 -16.25 2.75
N LEU A 58 -14.59 -15.85 2.87
CA LEU A 58 -13.77 -15.98 4.08
C LEU A 58 -14.27 -15.12 5.26
N ILE A 59 -15.09 -14.09 5.01
CA ILE A 59 -15.75 -13.27 6.04
C ILE A 59 -17.14 -13.83 6.36
N VAL A 60 -17.94 -14.09 5.33
CA VAL A 60 -19.38 -14.41 5.47
C VAL A 60 -19.63 -15.85 5.93
N ILE A 61 -18.85 -16.84 5.47
CA ILE A 61 -19.07 -18.24 5.86
C ILE A 61 -18.85 -18.46 7.38
N PRO A 62 -17.77 -17.97 8.02
CA PRO A 62 -17.61 -18.05 9.47
C PRO A 62 -18.73 -17.35 10.25
N VAL A 63 -19.23 -16.21 9.78
CA VAL A 63 -20.34 -15.49 10.41
C VAL A 63 -21.66 -16.27 10.29
N ILE A 64 -21.95 -16.87 9.13
CA ILE A 64 -23.11 -17.75 8.96
C ILE A 64 -23.01 -18.97 9.88
N LEU A 65 -21.84 -19.62 9.98
CA LEU A 65 -21.62 -20.75 10.88
C LEU A 65 -21.80 -20.37 12.36
N PHE A 66 -21.32 -19.19 12.76
CA PHE A 66 -21.55 -18.66 14.10
C PHE A 66 -23.04 -18.44 14.37
N CYS A 67 -23.75 -17.76 13.48
CA CYS A 67 -25.19 -17.48 13.63
C CYS A 67 -26.05 -18.77 13.61
N ALA A 68 -25.67 -19.77 12.82
CA ALA A 68 -26.41 -21.03 12.74
C ALA A 68 -26.21 -21.93 13.96
N PHE A 69 -24.96 -22.08 14.44
CA PHE A 69 -24.60 -23.14 15.39
C PHE A 69 -24.12 -22.67 16.77
N VAL A 70 -23.72 -21.40 16.91
CA VAL A 70 -23.18 -20.85 18.16
C VAL A 70 -24.17 -19.88 18.80
N SER A 71 -24.74 -18.96 18.02
CA SER A 71 -25.55 -17.88 18.59
C SER A 71 -26.92 -18.34 19.09
N GLN A 72 -27.52 -19.40 18.53
CA GLN A 72 -28.78 -19.95 19.03
C GLN A 72 -28.68 -20.34 20.52
N ARG A 73 -27.61 -21.07 20.88
CA ARG A 73 -27.33 -21.41 22.27
C ARG A 73 -26.99 -20.16 23.09
N LEU A 74 -26.21 -19.24 22.53
CA LEU A 74 -25.84 -18.00 23.23
C LEU A 74 -27.06 -17.08 23.52
N ILE A 75 -28.11 -17.12 22.70
CA ILE A 75 -29.39 -16.41 22.90
C ILE A 75 -30.27 -17.08 23.97
N HIS A 76 -30.18 -18.41 24.12
CA HIS A 76 -30.87 -19.15 25.18
C HIS A 76 -30.18 -18.98 26.54
N GLU A 77 -28.84 -19.07 26.55
CA GLU A 77 -28.03 -19.10 27.77
C GLU A 77 -27.69 -17.71 28.34
N LEU A 78 -27.77 -16.66 27.55
CA LEU A 78 -27.79 -15.27 28.04
C LEU A 78 -29.24 -14.80 28.09
N ASP A 79 -29.50 -13.71 28.82
CA ASP A 79 -30.75 -12.96 28.67
C ASP A 79 -31.04 -12.72 27.18
N HIS A 80 -32.30 -12.96 26.78
CA HIS A 80 -32.69 -12.95 25.37
C HIS A 80 -32.44 -11.60 24.70
N HIS A 81 -32.53 -10.47 25.42
CA HIS A 81 -32.21 -9.16 24.84
C HIS A 81 -30.71 -9.03 24.60
N LEU A 82 -29.86 -9.42 25.57
CA LEU A 82 -28.41 -9.40 25.42
C LEU A 82 -27.90 -10.34 24.31
N GLY A 83 -28.44 -11.55 24.22
CA GLY A 83 -28.10 -12.51 23.17
C GLY A 83 -28.44 -12.02 21.76
N ASN A 84 -29.65 -11.46 21.59
CA ASN A 84 -30.06 -10.88 20.32
C ASN A 84 -29.25 -9.62 19.96
N LEU A 85 -28.85 -8.81 20.95
CA LEU A 85 -27.99 -7.65 20.75
C LEU A 85 -26.60 -8.07 20.23
N ILE A 86 -26.02 -9.14 20.79
CA ILE A 86 -24.72 -9.71 20.35
C ILE A 86 -24.75 -10.11 18.87
N VAL A 87 -25.78 -10.83 18.43
CA VAL A 87 -25.94 -11.21 17.01
C VAL A 87 -26.19 -9.98 16.13
N SER A 88 -27.00 -9.03 16.62
CA SER A 88 -27.27 -7.77 15.89
C SER A 88 -25.97 -6.99 15.64
N ILE A 89 -25.10 -6.88 16.64
CA ILE A 89 -23.77 -6.25 16.53
C ILE A 89 -22.90 -7.00 15.52
N LEU A 90 -22.84 -8.34 15.59
CA LEU A 90 -22.08 -9.15 14.64
C LEU A 90 -22.48 -8.90 13.18
N ILE A 91 -23.78 -8.91 12.90
CA ILE A 91 -24.30 -8.70 11.54
C ILE A 91 -24.04 -7.27 11.05
N ILE A 92 -24.29 -6.25 11.88
CA ILE A 92 -24.01 -4.84 11.54
C ILE A 92 -22.52 -4.63 11.25
N PHE A 93 -21.64 -5.22 12.07
CA PHE A 93 -20.19 -5.09 11.91
C PHE A 93 -19.67 -5.86 10.68
N THR A 94 -20.26 -7.02 10.36
CA THR A 94 -19.98 -7.76 9.12
C THR A 94 -20.40 -6.96 7.87
N VAL A 95 -21.57 -6.33 7.89
CA VAL A 95 -22.02 -5.45 6.79
C VAL A 95 -21.11 -4.23 6.63
N TYR A 96 -20.65 -3.63 7.73
CA TYR A 96 -19.66 -2.56 7.72
C TYR A 96 -18.33 -2.99 7.10
N ASP A 97 -17.80 -4.17 7.46
CA ASP A 97 -16.55 -4.72 6.92
C ASP A 97 -16.64 -4.97 5.39
N LEU A 98 -17.77 -5.52 4.93
CA LEU A 98 -18.06 -5.72 3.51
C LEU A 98 -18.19 -4.39 2.73
N ILE A 99 -18.76 -3.35 3.35
CA ILE A 99 -18.81 -2.01 2.76
C ILE A 99 -17.39 -1.43 2.63
N LEU A 100 -16.53 -1.61 3.63
CA LEU A 100 -15.13 -1.16 3.58
C LEU A 100 -14.30 -1.92 2.52
N LEU A 101 -14.50 -3.22 2.38
CA LEU A 101 -13.91 -4.02 1.29
C LEU A 101 -14.30 -3.46 -0.09
N LEU A 102 -15.58 -3.17 -0.32
CA LEU A 102 -16.07 -2.60 -1.57
C LEU A 102 -15.57 -1.15 -1.80
N LEU A 103 -15.50 -0.32 -0.76
CA LEU A 103 -14.94 1.03 -0.82
C LEU A 103 -13.42 1.05 -1.04
N THR A 104 -12.72 0.00 -0.65
CA THR A 104 -11.29 -0.20 -0.89
C THR A 104 -11.03 -0.64 -2.32
N SER A 105 -11.78 -1.65 -2.77
CA SER A 105 -11.57 -2.37 -4.03
C SER A 105 -12.14 -1.64 -5.25
N GLY A 106 -13.39 -1.19 -5.18
CA GLY A 106 -14.13 -0.58 -6.29
C GLY A 106 -13.83 0.89 -6.53
N ARG A 107 -12.77 1.42 -5.93
CA ARG A 107 -12.42 2.84 -5.93
C ARG A 107 -11.08 3.06 -6.65
N ASP A 108 -11.03 4.08 -7.51
CA ASP A 108 -9.75 4.58 -8.05
C ASP A 108 -8.79 4.87 -6.88
N PRO A 109 -7.64 4.16 -6.80
CA PRO A 109 -6.71 4.23 -5.66
C PRO A 109 -5.83 5.47 -5.65
N GLY A 110 -5.75 6.22 -6.76
CA GLY A 110 -4.83 7.34 -6.93
C GLY A 110 -4.18 7.36 -8.30
N ILE A 111 -4.83 6.86 -9.34
CA ILE A 111 -4.20 6.68 -10.64
C ILE A 111 -3.80 8.05 -11.21
N ILE A 112 -2.54 8.18 -11.61
CA ILE A 112 -2.02 9.32 -12.37
C ILE A 112 -2.42 9.13 -13.84
N PRO A 113 -3.02 10.14 -14.51
CA PRO A 113 -3.27 10.10 -15.95
C PRO A 113 -1.97 9.85 -16.71
N ARG A 114 -2.04 9.11 -17.82
CA ARG A 114 -0.89 8.99 -18.73
C ARG A 114 -0.79 10.25 -19.57
N ASN A 115 0.43 10.71 -19.83
CA ASN A 115 0.63 11.78 -20.80
C ASN A 115 0.40 11.25 -22.24
N LEU A 116 0.15 12.17 -23.18
CA LEU A 116 0.05 11.83 -24.61
C LEU A 116 1.44 11.70 -25.26
N HIS A 117 2.41 12.45 -24.75
CA HIS A 117 3.81 12.48 -25.18
C HIS A 117 4.71 12.46 -23.92
N PRO A 118 6.00 12.13 -24.04
CA PRO A 118 6.96 12.32 -22.95
C PRO A 118 7.01 13.78 -22.48
N PRO A 119 7.42 14.08 -21.23
CA PRO A 119 7.64 15.45 -20.79
C PRO A 119 8.78 16.09 -21.59
N GLU A 120 8.67 17.38 -21.86
CA GLU A 120 9.77 18.16 -22.42
C GLU A 120 10.91 18.32 -21.39
N LEU A 121 12.13 18.52 -21.89
CA LEU A 121 13.29 18.82 -21.06
C LEU A 121 13.26 20.31 -20.72
N GLU A 122 12.80 20.65 -19.51
CA GLU A 122 12.96 22.00 -18.95
C GLU A 122 14.46 22.32 -18.86
N GLU A 123 14.94 23.35 -19.57
CA GLU A 123 16.34 23.82 -19.58
C GLU A 123 16.74 24.58 -18.29
N ASP A 124 15.90 24.52 -17.25
CA ASP A 124 16.16 25.17 -15.95
C ASP A 124 17.39 24.57 -15.27
N GLY A 125 18.41 25.42 -15.07
CA GLY A 125 19.78 25.06 -14.66
C GLY A 125 19.97 24.52 -13.23
N SER A 126 19.01 23.77 -12.68
CA SER A 126 19.13 23.10 -11.38
C SER A 126 19.98 21.83 -11.48
N THR A 127 21.30 22.01 -11.38
CA THR A 127 22.30 20.96 -11.04
C THR A 127 22.13 19.62 -11.78
N MET A 128 22.31 19.65 -13.11
CA MET A 128 22.55 18.41 -13.86
C MET A 128 23.81 17.71 -13.34
N SER A 129 23.70 16.43 -12.97
CA SER A 129 24.86 15.57 -12.71
C SER A 129 25.60 15.31 -14.02
N THR A 130 26.81 15.85 -14.13
CA THR A 130 27.64 15.97 -15.36
C THR A 130 28.03 14.66 -16.03
N ASP A 131 27.88 13.53 -15.35
CA ASP A 131 28.47 12.24 -15.74
C ASP A 131 27.77 11.56 -16.92
N TRP A 132 26.59 12.05 -17.33
CA TRP A 132 25.73 11.40 -18.34
C TRP A 132 25.95 11.85 -19.78
N LEU A 133 26.73 12.91 -20.03
CA LEU A 133 26.93 13.44 -21.38
C LEU A 133 27.97 12.64 -22.22
N GLY A 134 28.59 11.62 -21.63
CA GLY A 134 29.76 10.93 -22.19
C GLY A 134 29.50 9.71 -23.09
N SER A 135 28.25 9.22 -23.25
CA SER A 135 28.02 7.98 -24.00
C SER A 135 26.63 7.86 -24.67
N GLN A 136 26.49 8.49 -25.84
CA GLN A 136 25.80 7.90 -27.00
C GLN A 136 26.01 8.75 -28.28
N SER A 137 26.91 8.31 -29.14
CA SER A 137 27.07 8.81 -30.51
C SER A 137 26.07 8.09 -31.44
N GLY A 138 24.84 8.61 -31.53
CA GLY A 138 23.79 8.03 -32.37
C GLY A 138 22.56 8.92 -32.56
N VAL A 139 22.20 9.14 -33.83
CA VAL A 139 21.11 9.98 -34.34
C VAL A 139 19.82 10.01 -33.48
N GLY A 140 19.55 11.14 -32.84
CA GLY A 140 18.26 11.82 -33.07
C GLY A 140 17.06 11.57 -32.13
N VAL A 141 17.24 11.27 -30.84
CA VAL A 141 16.22 11.58 -29.81
C VAL A 141 16.90 12.03 -28.51
N PRO A 142 16.50 13.16 -27.87
CA PRO A 142 16.93 13.48 -26.52
C PRO A 142 16.44 12.42 -25.52
N SER A 143 17.35 11.61 -24.99
CA SER A 143 17.03 10.57 -24.02
C SER A 143 16.71 11.18 -22.65
N LEU A 144 15.42 11.23 -22.31
CA LEU A 144 14.94 11.71 -21.01
C LEU A 144 15.69 11.01 -19.85
N PRO A 145 16.34 11.75 -18.94
CA PRO A 145 17.16 11.14 -17.90
C PRO A 145 16.31 10.19 -17.03
N PRO A 146 16.80 8.99 -16.69
CA PRO A 146 16.01 7.98 -15.97
C PRO A 146 15.45 8.45 -14.62
N THR A 147 16.08 9.47 -14.03
CA THR A 147 15.65 10.16 -12.81
C THR A 147 15.68 11.67 -12.97
N LYS A 148 14.70 12.36 -12.36
CA LYS A 148 14.74 13.81 -12.05
C LYS A 148 14.76 13.97 -10.53
N ASP A 149 15.47 14.96 -10.02
CA ASP A 149 15.50 15.27 -8.58
C ASP A 149 14.41 16.29 -8.25
N VAL A 150 13.67 16.07 -7.16
CA VAL A 150 12.53 16.91 -6.76
C VAL A 150 12.60 17.22 -5.27
N VAL A 151 12.55 18.50 -4.90
CA VAL A 151 12.55 18.92 -3.49
C VAL A 151 11.18 18.67 -2.86
N VAL A 152 11.16 17.99 -1.70
CA VAL A 152 9.96 17.69 -0.92
C VAL A 152 10.23 18.05 0.54
N ASN A 153 9.54 19.08 1.04
CA ASN A 153 9.70 19.59 2.42
C ASN A 153 11.19 19.85 2.80
N GLY A 154 11.97 20.40 1.87
CA GLY A 154 13.40 20.67 2.04
C GLY A 154 14.35 19.51 1.73
N VAL A 155 13.84 18.28 1.51
CA VAL A 155 14.66 17.10 1.21
C VAL A 155 14.60 16.77 -0.28
N ILE A 156 15.76 16.52 -0.91
CA ILE A 156 15.83 16.10 -2.32
C ILE A 156 15.39 14.62 -2.45
N VAL A 157 14.37 14.37 -3.26
CA VAL A 157 13.82 13.04 -3.56
C VAL A 157 14.01 12.75 -5.05
N LYS A 158 14.77 11.70 -5.37
CA LYS A 158 14.96 11.25 -6.76
C LYS A 158 13.70 10.54 -7.25
N VAL A 159 13.03 11.08 -8.26
CA VAL A 159 11.88 10.44 -8.92
C VAL A 159 12.28 9.76 -10.22
N LYS A 160 11.68 8.60 -10.52
CA LYS A 160 11.99 7.82 -11.73
C LYS A 160 11.01 8.13 -12.87
N TYR A 161 11.50 8.11 -14.11
CA TYR A 161 10.64 8.12 -15.30
C TYR A 161 9.76 6.85 -15.38
N CYS A 162 8.67 6.91 -16.15
CA CYS A 162 7.82 5.77 -16.45
C CYS A 162 7.49 5.75 -17.95
N GLN A 163 8.23 4.93 -18.70
CA GLN A 163 7.99 4.63 -20.12
C GLN A 163 6.49 4.40 -20.40
N THR A 164 5.87 3.46 -19.68
CA THR A 164 4.47 3.01 -19.87
C THR A 164 3.41 4.12 -19.71
N CYS A 165 3.69 5.15 -18.90
CA CYS A 165 2.78 6.26 -18.63
C CYS A 165 3.27 7.61 -19.17
N MET A 166 4.45 7.62 -19.81
CA MET A 166 5.16 8.78 -20.37
C MET A 166 5.29 9.97 -19.43
N LEU A 167 5.64 9.71 -18.15
CA LEU A 167 5.73 10.73 -17.11
C LEU A 167 6.86 10.46 -16.11
N TYR A 168 7.43 11.53 -15.55
CA TYR A 168 8.15 11.44 -14.28
C TYR A 168 7.16 11.16 -13.16
N ARG A 169 7.39 10.08 -12.41
CA ARG A 169 6.49 9.67 -11.33
C ARG A 169 6.50 10.75 -10.24
N PRO A 170 5.37 11.34 -9.82
CA PRO A 170 5.36 12.26 -8.69
C PRO A 170 5.95 11.62 -7.42
N PRO A 171 6.43 12.39 -6.43
CA PRO A 171 6.89 11.82 -5.17
C PRO A 171 5.86 10.87 -4.55
N ARG A 172 6.34 9.74 -3.99
CA ARG A 172 5.53 8.59 -3.50
C ARG A 172 4.71 7.85 -4.58
N CYS A 173 4.88 8.14 -5.88
CA CYS A 173 4.19 7.44 -6.97
C CYS A 173 5.01 6.28 -7.53
N SER A 174 4.39 5.11 -7.67
CA SER A 174 5.00 3.93 -8.33
C SER A 174 4.12 3.43 -9.46
N HIS A 175 4.74 2.76 -10.44
CA HIS A 175 4.01 2.04 -11.48
C HIS A 175 3.77 0.60 -11.02
N CYS A 176 2.50 0.19 -10.94
CA CYS A 176 2.12 -1.21 -10.78
C CYS A 176 1.95 -1.83 -12.17
N SER A 177 2.74 -2.86 -12.48
CA SER A 177 2.66 -3.62 -13.73
C SER A 177 1.34 -4.40 -13.86
N ILE A 178 0.89 -5.03 -12.77
CA ILE A 178 -0.35 -5.82 -12.72
C ILE A 178 -1.56 -4.96 -13.13
N CYS A 179 -1.77 -3.83 -12.43
CA CYS A 179 -2.80 -2.86 -12.79
C CYS A 179 -2.45 -2.02 -14.03
N ASN A 180 -1.22 -2.08 -14.54
CA ASN A 180 -0.68 -1.29 -15.66
C ASN A 180 -0.98 0.22 -15.48
N ASN A 181 -0.56 0.79 -14.34
CA ASN A 181 -0.81 2.19 -13.97
C ASN A 181 0.24 2.76 -13.02
N CYS A 182 0.50 4.08 -13.13
CA CYS A 182 1.10 4.86 -12.05
C CYS A 182 0.04 5.21 -11.00
N VAL A 183 0.33 4.95 -9.72
CA VAL A 183 -0.57 5.22 -8.58
C VAL A 183 0.11 6.12 -7.56
N GLU A 184 -0.57 7.20 -7.17
CA GLU A 184 -0.11 8.19 -6.20
C GLU A 184 -0.13 7.64 -4.77
N ARG A 185 0.95 7.91 -4.01
CA ARG A 185 1.20 7.30 -2.68
C ARG A 185 0.98 5.79 -2.73
N PHE A 186 1.61 5.13 -3.70
CA PHE A 186 1.47 3.68 -3.88
C PHE A 186 1.99 2.96 -2.65
N ASP A 187 1.19 2.03 -2.15
CA ASP A 187 1.52 1.24 -0.98
C ASP A 187 1.89 -0.19 -1.36
N HIS A 188 0.94 -0.93 -1.95
CA HIS A 188 1.16 -2.24 -2.56
C HIS A 188 0.05 -2.56 -3.56
N HIS A 189 0.18 -3.65 -4.32
CA HIS A 189 -0.94 -4.27 -5.01
C HIS A 189 -1.46 -5.43 -4.14
N CYS A 190 -2.75 -5.43 -3.83
CA CYS A 190 -3.33 -6.36 -2.87
C CYS A 190 -4.22 -7.40 -3.59
N PRO A 191 -3.81 -8.68 -3.65
CA PRO A 191 -4.64 -9.73 -4.25
C PRO A 191 -6.00 -9.87 -3.57
N TRP A 192 -6.07 -9.78 -2.23
CA TRP A 192 -7.31 -9.98 -1.46
C TRP A 192 -8.40 -8.93 -1.76
N VAL A 193 -8.03 -7.67 -2.03
CA VAL A 193 -8.99 -6.66 -2.50
C VAL A 193 -8.99 -6.49 -4.03
N GLY A 194 -8.23 -7.30 -4.76
CA GLY A 194 -8.16 -7.30 -6.22
C GLY A 194 -7.72 -5.98 -6.88
N GLN A 195 -6.97 -5.13 -6.16
CA GLN A 195 -6.71 -3.72 -6.54
C GLN A 195 -5.43 -3.19 -5.87
N CYS A 196 -4.85 -2.12 -6.45
CA CYS A 196 -3.77 -1.35 -5.82
C CYS A 196 -4.27 -0.58 -4.58
N ILE A 197 -3.45 -0.54 -3.53
CA ILE A 197 -3.64 0.34 -2.38
C ILE A 197 -2.81 1.63 -2.60
N GLY A 198 -3.46 2.78 -2.46
CA GLY A 198 -2.85 4.10 -2.68
C GLY A 198 -3.62 5.25 -2.04
N LYS A 199 -3.24 6.50 -2.36
CA LYS A 199 -3.69 7.74 -1.68
C LYS A 199 -5.21 7.86 -1.46
N ARG A 200 -6.04 7.31 -2.35
CA ARG A 200 -7.50 7.49 -2.35
C ARG A 200 -8.29 6.38 -1.66
N ASN A 201 -7.69 5.20 -1.43
CA ASN A 201 -8.34 4.04 -0.82
C ASN A 201 -7.62 3.50 0.43
N TYR A 202 -6.38 3.90 0.72
CA TYR A 202 -5.60 3.45 1.89
C TYR A 202 -6.38 3.52 3.22
N ARG A 203 -7.18 4.58 3.46
CA ARG A 203 -7.99 4.68 4.69
C ARG A 203 -9.03 3.56 4.81
N PHE A 204 -9.68 3.19 3.71
CA PHE A 204 -10.68 2.13 3.70
C PHE A 204 -10.02 0.76 3.81
N PHE A 205 -8.82 0.60 3.22
CA PHE A 205 -8.00 -0.60 3.39
C PHE A 205 -7.60 -0.80 4.84
N PHE A 206 -7.07 0.22 5.52
CA PHE A 206 -6.72 0.10 6.93
C PHE A 206 -7.95 -0.13 7.81
N MET A 207 -9.03 0.63 7.58
CA MET A 207 -10.31 0.42 8.28
C MET A 207 -10.75 -1.04 8.15
N PHE A 208 -10.83 -1.56 6.92
CA PHE A 208 -11.18 -2.95 6.60
C PHE A 208 -10.31 -3.96 7.36
N VAL A 209 -8.98 -3.92 7.19
CA VAL A 209 -8.07 -4.88 7.85
C VAL A 209 -8.21 -4.80 9.38
N SER A 210 -8.42 -3.60 9.95
CA SER A 210 -8.66 -3.44 11.39
C SER A 210 -10.05 -3.94 11.84
N SER A 211 -11.12 -3.75 11.06
CA SER A 211 -12.45 -4.25 11.38
C SER A 211 -12.57 -5.76 11.19
N THR A 212 -11.97 -6.34 10.14
CA THR A 212 -11.85 -7.80 10.00
C THR A 212 -11.10 -8.40 11.21
N THR A 213 -10.03 -7.75 11.69
CA THR A 213 -9.31 -8.19 12.91
C THR A 213 -10.22 -8.19 14.13
N ILE A 214 -10.96 -7.09 14.37
CA ILE A 214 -11.91 -6.98 15.49
C ILE A 214 -13.04 -8.01 15.36
N LEU A 215 -13.54 -8.26 14.15
CA LEU A 215 -14.57 -9.26 13.85
C LEU A 215 -14.08 -10.68 14.16
N CYS A 216 -12.85 -11.03 13.79
CA CYS A 216 -12.22 -12.30 14.16
C CYS A 216 -12.09 -12.44 15.68
N LEU A 217 -11.60 -11.41 16.39
CA LEU A 217 -11.46 -11.44 17.85
C LEU A 217 -12.83 -11.52 18.57
N TYR A 218 -13.86 -10.88 18.04
CA TYR A 218 -15.23 -10.94 18.56
C TYR A 218 -15.82 -12.36 18.43
N VAL A 219 -15.72 -12.98 17.25
CA VAL A 219 -16.17 -14.36 17.03
C VAL A 219 -15.35 -15.36 17.85
N PHE A 220 -14.02 -15.19 17.95
CA PHE A 220 -13.13 -16.00 18.79
C PHE A 220 -13.58 -15.98 20.25
N ALA A 221 -13.75 -14.79 20.84
CA ALA A 221 -14.15 -14.61 22.23
C ALA A 221 -15.52 -15.23 22.52
N LEU A 222 -16.51 -15.02 21.65
CA LEU A 222 -17.86 -15.56 21.85
C LEU A 222 -17.93 -17.08 21.66
N CYS A 223 -17.13 -17.66 20.76
CA CYS A 223 -16.98 -19.12 20.69
C CYS A 223 -16.34 -19.68 21.97
N TRP A 224 -15.38 -18.97 22.57
CA TRP A 224 -14.78 -19.39 23.84
C TRP A 224 -15.75 -19.28 25.02
N VAL A 225 -16.60 -18.24 25.06
CA VAL A 225 -17.72 -18.12 26.02
C VAL A 225 -18.70 -19.28 25.87
N ASN A 226 -19.05 -19.66 24.63
CA ASN A 226 -19.92 -20.80 24.36
C ASN A 226 -19.31 -22.13 24.86
N ILE A 227 -18.02 -22.37 24.56
CA ILE A 227 -17.30 -23.55 25.05
C ILE A 227 -17.24 -23.56 26.58
N LYS A 228 -16.97 -22.43 27.25
CA LYS A 228 -17.00 -22.35 28.71
C LYS A 228 -18.37 -22.71 29.28
N LYS A 229 -19.47 -22.19 28.72
CA LYS A 229 -20.82 -22.57 29.19
C LYS A 229 -21.10 -24.07 29.03
N ILE A 230 -20.66 -24.68 27.92
CA ILE A 230 -20.79 -26.13 27.69
C ILE A 230 -19.96 -26.93 28.71
N MET A 231 -18.77 -26.44 29.11
CA MET A 231 -17.98 -27.06 30.18
C MET A 231 -18.68 -26.96 31.53
N ASP A 232 -19.19 -25.77 31.87
CA ASP A 232 -19.84 -25.49 33.16
C ASP A 232 -21.15 -26.30 33.31
N GLU A 233 -22.00 -26.34 32.28
CA GLU A 233 -23.31 -27.02 32.25
C GLU A 233 -23.21 -28.56 32.32
N TYR A 234 -22.21 -29.16 31.66
CA TYR A 234 -22.02 -30.62 31.66
C TYR A 234 -20.91 -31.09 32.59
N HIS A 235 -20.40 -30.21 33.47
CA HIS A 235 -19.25 -30.43 34.35
C HIS A 235 -18.10 -31.18 33.65
N SER A 236 -17.71 -30.67 32.48
CA SER A 236 -16.90 -31.41 31.50
C SER A 236 -15.65 -30.65 31.05
N ASN A 237 -14.63 -31.39 30.62
CA ASN A 237 -13.37 -30.82 30.14
C ASN A 237 -13.50 -30.20 28.74
N VAL A 238 -12.52 -29.37 28.38
CA VAL A 238 -12.46 -28.62 27.11
C VAL A 238 -12.66 -29.53 25.89
N TRP A 239 -12.04 -30.71 25.87
CA TRP A 239 -12.17 -31.69 24.79
C TRP A 239 -13.61 -32.18 24.61
N ARG A 240 -14.31 -32.53 25.70
CA ARG A 240 -15.71 -32.96 25.64
C ARG A 240 -16.65 -31.82 25.26
N ALA A 241 -16.31 -30.57 25.61
CA ALA A 241 -17.04 -29.40 25.16
C ALA A 241 -16.86 -29.13 23.66
N PHE A 242 -15.66 -29.28 23.10
CA PHE A 242 -15.44 -29.24 21.65
C PHE A 242 -16.17 -30.36 20.91
N LEU A 243 -16.24 -31.58 21.45
CA LEU A 243 -17.05 -32.65 20.86
C LEU A 243 -18.56 -32.35 20.87
N LYS A 244 -19.05 -31.52 21.80
CA LYS A 244 -20.44 -31.03 21.83
C LYS A 244 -20.70 -29.79 20.95
N SER A 245 -19.69 -28.97 20.67
CA SER A 245 -19.78 -27.85 19.72
C SER A 245 -18.56 -27.80 18.80
N PRO A 246 -18.47 -28.74 17.82
CA PRO A 246 -17.33 -28.80 16.91
C PRO A 246 -17.20 -27.54 16.05
N VAL A 247 -18.33 -26.88 15.73
CA VAL A 247 -18.33 -25.61 15.00
C VAL A 247 -17.66 -24.49 15.82
N SER A 248 -17.84 -24.44 17.14
CA SER A 248 -17.11 -23.47 17.98
C SER A 248 -15.60 -23.74 17.97
N GLY A 249 -15.18 -25.02 17.98
CA GLY A 249 -13.76 -25.40 17.88
C GLY A 249 -13.14 -25.02 16.53
N ILE A 250 -13.84 -25.30 15.43
CA ILE A 250 -13.42 -24.93 14.07
C ILE A 250 -13.33 -23.39 13.94
N LEU A 251 -14.33 -22.66 14.46
CA LEU A 251 -14.32 -21.20 14.43
C LEU A 251 -13.21 -20.60 15.30
N ILE A 252 -12.91 -21.17 16.47
CA ILE A 252 -11.77 -20.75 17.33
C ILE A 252 -10.45 -20.92 16.58
N LEU A 253 -10.21 -22.10 15.98
CA LEU A 253 -8.99 -22.33 15.20
C LEU A 253 -8.87 -21.40 13.99
N TYR A 254 -9.96 -21.25 13.23
CA TYR A 254 -10.01 -20.37 12.06
C TYR A 254 -9.75 -18.90 12.43
N THR A 255 -10.44 -18.39 13.45
CA THR A 255 -10.31 -17.00 13.88
C THR A 255 -8.97 -16.72 14.55
N PHE A 256 -8.36 -17.69 15.26
CA PHE A 256 -7.00 -17.57 15.77
C PHE A 256 -5.98 -17.40 14.63
N VAL A 257 -5.99 -18.29 13.64
CA VAL A 257 -5.09 -18.23 12.48
C VAL A 257 -5.34 -16.94 11.67
N THR A 258 -6.59 -16.57 11.45
CA THR A 258 -6.93 -15.34 10.71
C THR A 258 -6.51 -14.09 11.47
N ALA A 259 -6.75 -14.01 12.79
CA ALA A 259 -6.35 -12.88 13.62
C ALA A 259 -4.83 -12.73 13.70
N TRP A 260 -4.05 -13.81 13.62
CA TRP A 260 -2.60 -13.73 13.53
C TRP A 260 -2.14 -12.97 12.27
N PHE A 261 -2.62 -13.38 11.10
CA PHE A 261 -2.25 -12.73 9.83
C PHE A 261 -2.83 -11.32 9.68
N VAL A 262 -4.14 -11.14 9.92
CA VAL A 262 -4.84 -9.86 9.69
C VAL A 262 -4.56 -8.86 10.82
N GLY A 263 -4.39 -9.34 12.06
CA GLY A 263 -3.94 -8.52 13.19
C GLY A 263 -2.47 -8.10 13.07
N GLY A 264 -1.59 -9.00 12.65
CA GLY A 264 -0.20 -8.65 12.32
C GLY A 264 -0.11 -7.58 11.23
N LEU A 265 -0.93 -7.72 10.17
CA LEU A 265 -1.06 -6.71 9.12
C LEU A 265 -1.62 -5.37 9.65
N THR A 266 -2.60 -5.40 10.56
CA THR A 266 -3.11 -4.19 11.25
C THR A 266 -2.01 -3.47 12.01
N VAL A 267 -1.23 -4.18 12.82
CA VAL A 267 -0.12 -3.60 13.62
C VAL A 267 0.96 -3.02 12.71
N PHE A 268 1.34 -3.72 11.64
CA PHE A 268 2.31 -3.23 10.66
C PHE A 268 1.84 -1.93 9.97
N HIS A 269 0.59 -1.89 9.47
CA HIS A 269 0.07 -0.66 8.86
C HIS A 269 -0.15 0.46 9.87
N LEU A 270 -0.41 0.16 11.14
CA LEU A 270 -0.49 1.17 12.20
C LEU A 270 0.89 1.83 12.43
N TYR A 271 1.98 1.06 12.42
CA TYR A 271 3.35 1.59 12.41
C TYR A 271 3.63 2.48 11.18
N LEU A 272 3.21 2.06 9.98
CA LEU A 272 3.35 2.87 8.76
C LEU A 272 2.56 4.19 8.84
N ILE A 273 1.36 4.17 9.44
CA ILE A 273 0.57 5.38 9.72
C ILE A 273 1.31 6.28 10.71
N PHE A 274 1.75 5.75 11.85
CA PHE A 274 2.49 6.54 12.86
C PHE A 274 3.73 7.21 12.29
N THR A 275 4.47 6.54 11.39
CA THR A 275 5.70 7.05 10.77
C THR A 275 5.50 7.82 9.45
N ASN A 276 4.26 7.94 8.96
CA ASN A 276 3.89 8.48 7.64
C ASN A 276 4.66 7.85 6.47
N GLN A 277 4.80 6.53 6.46
CA GLN A 277 5.40 5.74 5.38
C GLN A 277 4.32 5.01 4.57
N THR A 278 4.70 4.49 3.40
CA THR A 278 3.98 3.40 2.72
C THR A 278 4.77 2.09 2.85
N THR A 279 4.10 0.95 2.64
CA THR A 279 4.73 -0.37 2.54
C THR A 279 5.86 -0.36 1.50
N TYR A 280 5.62 0.26 0.33
CA TYR A 280 6.64 0.40 -0.72
C TYR A 280 7.87 1.20 -0.28
N GLU A 281 7.68 2.28 0.48
CA GLU A 281 8.78 3.09 1.01
C GLU A 281 9.58 2.32 2.07
N ASN A 282 8.88 1.72 3.04
CA ASN A 282 9.48 0.93 4.11
C ASN A 282 10.29 -0.28 3.59
N PHE A 283 9.84 -0.94 2.52
CA PHE A 283 10.59 -2.06 1.93
C PHE A 283 11.64 -1.67 0.88
N ARG A 284 11.40 -0.64 0.05
CA ARG A 284 12.28 -0.34 -1.10
C ARG A 284 13.22 0.84 -0.92
N TYR A 285 12.88 1.79 -0.04
CA TYR A 285 13.59 3.06 0.12
C TYR A 285 14.14 3.32 1.53
N ARG A 286 13.77 2.51 2.54
CA ARG A 286 14.18 2.55 3.96
C ARG A 286 14.86 3.85 4.39
N TYR A 287 14.16 4.63 5.21
CA TYR A 287 14.64 5.88 5.81
C TYR A 287 15.81 5.70 6.82
N ASP A 288 16.47 4.54 6.84
CA ASP A 288 17.73 4.28 7.52
C ASP A 288 18.74 5.37 7.11
N SER A 289 19.31 6.08 8.10
CA SER A 289 20.16 7.29 7.94
C SER A 289 19.53 8.55 7.32
N LYS A 290 18.25 8.56 6.89
CA LYS A 290 17.64 9.72 6.22
C LYS A 290 16.29 10.11 6.80
N MET A 291 16.16 11.34 7.29
CA MET A 291 14.90 11.89 7.82
C MET A 291 13.75 11.71 6.81
N ASN A 292 12.65 11.06 7.23
CA ASN A 292 11.45 10.93 6.41
C ASN A 292 10.78 12.31 6.22
N PRO A 293 10.78 12.91 5.00
CA PRO A 293 10.22 14.24 4.79
C PRO A 293 8.70 14.29 4.93
N TYR A 294 8.01 13.15 4.99
CA TYR A 294 6.56 13.08 5.18
C TYR A 294 6.14 12.95 6.63
N ASN A 295 7.05 12.59 7.55
CA ASN A 295 6.69 12.43 8.96
C ASN A 295 6.41 13.80 9.60
N ARG A 296 5.19 13.97 10.12
CA ARG A 296 4.70 15.22 10.74
C ARG A 296 4.40 15.07 12.23
N GLY A 297 4.81 13.95 12.83
CA GLY A 297 4.46 13.52 14.18
C GLY A 297 3.17 12.69 14.22
N CYS A 298 3.14 11.67 15.09
CA CYS A 298 2.13 10.59 15.13
C CYS A 298 0.67 11.09 14.99
N VAL A 299 0.28 12.09 15.77
CA VAL A 299 -1.10 12.64 15.78
C VAL A 299 -1.45 13.27 14.42
N ARG A 300 -0.54 14.04 13.81
CA ARG A 300 -0.77 14.68 12.50
C ARG A 300 -0.79 13.66 11.37
N ASN A 301 0.00 12.58 11.49
CA ASN A 301 0.01 11.48 10.52
C ASN A 301 -1.31 10.68 10.57
N ILE A 302 -1.84 10.38 11.77
CA ILE A 302 -3.19 9.82 11.95
C ILE A 302 -4.25 10.75 11.35
N PHE A 303 -4.20 12.05 11.66
CA PHE A 303 -5.17 13.01 11.14
C PHE A 303 -5.16 13.08 9.60
N GLU A 304 -3.99 13.00 8.98
CA GLU A 304 -3.83 12.93 7.53
C GLU A 304 -4.51 11.70 6.91
N ILE A 305 -4.47 10.54 7.56
CA ILE A 305 -5.07 9.30 7.05
C ILE A 305 -6.58 9.25 7.25
N PHE A 306 -7.08 9.51 8.46
CA PHE A 306 -8.48 9.29 8.82
C PHE A 306 -9.37 10.52 8.59
N PHE A 307 -8.94 11.68 9.06
CA PHE A 307 -9.80 12.88 9.19
C PHE A 307 -9.65 13.88 8.03
N SER A 308 -8.59 13.78 7.22
CA SER A 308 -8.43 14.63 6.04
C SER A 308 -9.52 14.39 4.99
N LYS A 309 -9.72 15.37 4.10
CA LYS A 309 -10.61 15.22 2.94
C LYS A 309 -9.96 14.31 1.88
N ILE A 310 -10.64 13.23 1.50
CA ILE A 310 -10.18 12.39 0.38
C ILE A 310 -10.10 13.26 -0.88
N PRO A 311 -8.97 13.28 -1.63
CA PRO A 311 -8.84 14.13 -2.81
C PRO A 311 -9.86 13.79 -3.91
N LYS A 312 -9.97 14.64 -4.93
CA LYS A 312 -10.68 14.30 -6.19
C LYS A 312 -9.86 13.25 -6.97
N SER A 313 -10.49 12.56 -7.93
CA SER A 313 -9.74 11.73 -8.88
C SER A 313 -9.05 12.63 -9.89
N LYS A 314 -7.86 12.24 -10.34
CA LYS A 314 -7.16 12.89 -11.47
C LYS A 314 -7.70 12.44 -12.83
N ASN A 315 -8.50 11.37 -12.87
CA ASN A 315 -9.07 10.80 -14.10
C ASN A 315 -10.60 10.98 -14.11
N ASN A 316 -11.15 11.69 -15.09
CA ASN A 316 -12.58 11.69 -15.34
C ASN A 316 -12.97 10.51 -16.23
N PHE A 317 -13.02 9.30 -15.65
CA PHE A 317 -13.34 8.05 -16.34
C PHE A 317 -14.67 8.07 -17.14
N ARG A 318 -15.58 9.00 -16.82
CA ARG A 318 -16.89 9.15 -17.46
C ARG A 318 -16.97 10.27 -18.49
N ALA A 319 -15.89 11.01 -18.72
CA ALA A 319 -15.80 11.99 -19.82
C ALA A 319 -16.00 11.29 -21.18
N LYS A 320 -16.61 12.02 -22.13
CA LYS A 320 -16.67 11.59 -23.54
C LYS A 320 -15.33 11.84 -24.22
N VAL A 321 -14.99 10.98 -25.18
CA VAL A 321 -13.85 11.10 -26.08
C VAL A 321 -14.39 10.99 -27.51
N LYS A 322 -14.14 11.98 -28.36
CA LYS A 322 -14.24 11.76 -29.83
C LYS A 322 -13.06 10.86 -30.19
N LEU A 323 -13.32 9.74 -30.86
CA LEU A 323 -12.29 8.84 -31.35
C LEU A 323 -12.33 8.85 -32.87
N ASP A 324 -11.27 9.35 -33.49
CA ASP A 324 -11.14 9.39 -34.95
C ASP A 324 -11.03 7.97 -35.51
N SER A 325 -11.48 7.76 -36.75
CA SER A 325 -11.66 6.40 -37.32
C SER A 325 -10.37 5.57 -37.36
N SER A 326 -9.20 6.22 -37.45
CA SER A 326 -7.88 5.58 -37.34
C SER A 326 -7.61 5.02 -35.94
N ALA A 327 -8.02 5.72 -34.88
CA ALA A 327 -7.86 5.29 -33.50
C ALA A 327 -8.88 4.21 -33.09
N LEU A 328 -10.07 4.19 -33.71
CA LEU A 328 -11.02 3.08 -33.57
C LEU A 328 -10.43 1.74 -34.07
N PHE A 329 -9.71 1.76 -35.19
CA PHE A 329 -9.05 0.57 -35.76
C PHE A 329 -7.91 0.06 -34.87
N ALA A 330 -7.12 0.96 -34.27
CA ALA A 330 -6.10 0.59 -33.29
C ALA A 330 -6.71 -0.01 -32.00
N ALA A 331 -7.84 0.54 -31.54
CA ALA A 331 -8.54 0.06 -30.35
C ALA A 331 -9.18 -1.33 -30.58
N SER A 332 -9.78 -1.58 -31.75
CA SER A 332 -10.39 -2.88 -32.07
C SER A 332 -9.36 -4.00 -32.20
N ILE A 333 -8.19 -3.73 -32.79
CA ILE A 333 -7.07 -4.69 -32.85
C ILE A 333 -6.56 -5.06 -31.44
N SER A 334 -6.48 -4.08 -30.53
CA SER A 334 -6.11 -4.33 -29.13
C SER A 334 -7.12 -5.24 -28.42
N LEU A 335 -8.42 -4.98 -28.63
CA LEU A 335 -9.50 -5.79 -28.06
C LEU A 335 -9.52 -7.22 -28.65
N ALA A 336 -9.38 -7.36 -29.97
CA ALA A 336 -9.35 -8.66 -30.65
C ALA A 336 -8.15 -9.51 -30.20
N ARG A 337 -6.96 -8.91 -30.04
CA ARG A 337 -5.76 -9.59 -29.49
C ARG A 337 -5.96 -10.08 -28.05
N THR A 338 -6.95 -9.57 -27.32
CA THR A 338 -7.29 -10.02 -25.95
C THR A 338 -8.20 -11.27 -25.95
N MET A 339 -8.63 -11.78 -27.11
CA MET A 339 -9.58 -12.91 -27.23
C MET A 339 -9.06 -14.12 -28.02
N SER A 340 -7.80 -14.12 -28.47
CA SER A 340 -7.17 -15.31 -29.07
C SER A 340 -6.51 -16.20 -28.00
N PRO A 341 -6.63 -17.54 -28.10
CA PRO A 341 -5.81 -18.44 -27.29
C PRO A 341 -4.33 -18.45 -27.69
N GLU A 342 -3.51 -18.81 -26.70
CA GLU A 342 -2.20 -19.49 -26.77
C GLU A 342 -0.90 -18.80 -27.26
N MET A 343 0.18 -19.46 -26.81
CA MET A 343 1.62 -19.33 -27.02
C MET A 343 2.38 -18.14 -26.40
N PRO A 344 3.48 -18.40 -25.64
CA PRO A 344 4.25 -17.38 -24.95
C PRO A 344 5.18 -16.63 -25.91
N LYS A 345 5.25 -15.31 -25.77
CA LYS A 345 6.32 -14.51 -26.40
C LYS A 345 7.43 -14.26 -25.41
N THR A 346 8.58 -14.90 -25.64
CA THR A 346 9.86 -14.53 -25.04
C THR A 346 10.28 -13.16 -25.55
N SER A 347 10.28 -12.16 -24.66
CA SER A 347 11.05 -10.93 -24.83
C SER A 347 12.16 -10.92 -23.78
N PHE A 348 13.40 -11.11 -24.21
CA PHE A 348 14.56 -10.87 -23.38
C PHE A 348 14.63 -9.37 -23.04
N ASP A 349 14.75 -9.05 -21.75
CA ASP A 349 15.37 -7.83 -21.26
C ASP A 349 16.17 -8.19 -20.01
N ILE A 350 17.41 -7.71 -19.93
CA ILE A 350 18.42 -8.25 -18.99
C ILE A 350 18.59 -7.30 -17.79
N GLU A 351 18.00 -7.66 -16.65
CA GLU A 351 18.54 -7.27 -15.33
C GLU A 351 18.20 -8.28 -14.22
N MET A 352 18.50 -9.57 -14.46
CA MET A 352 18.47 -10.60 -13.42
C MET A 352 19.71 -10.51 -12.52
N GLY A 353 19.61 -9.76 -11.43
CA GLY A 353 20.54 -9.89 -10.30
C GLY A 353 20.51 -11.34 -9.78
N LYS A 354 21.68 -11.99 -9.70
CA LYS A 354 21.81 -13.44 -9.44
C LYS A 354 20.90 -13.94 -8.31
N ARG A 355 20.04 -14.90 -8.64
CA ARG A 355 19.54 -15.91 -7.71
C ARG A 355 19.76 -17.28 -8.33
N GLN A 356 20.68 -18.03 -7.75
CA GLN A 356 20.97 -19.41 -8.09
C GLN A 356 20.29 -20.27 -7.03
N ALA A 357 19.51 -21.27 -7.44
CA ALA A 357 18.80 -22.13 -6.50
C ALA A 357 19.71 -23.29 -6.08
N VAL A 358 19.92 -23.41 -4.77
CA VAL A 358 20.39 -24.62 -4.08
C VAL A 358 19.38 -24.88 -2.95
N ALA A 359 19.21 -26.12 -2.55
CA ALA A 359 18.17 -26.53 -1.60
C ALA A 359 18.77 -27.25 -0.38
N ALA A 360 18.07 -27.13 0.75
CA ALA A 360 18.09 -28.06 1.87
C ALA A 360 19.36 -28.19 2.75
N GLU A 361 20.35 -27.30 2.65
CA GLU A 361 21.55 -27.34 3.54
C GLU A 361 21.57 -26.19 4.59
N ASP A 362 21.07 -24.99 4.27
CA ASP A 362 21.11 -23.79 5.14
C ASP A 362 20.37 -23.88 6.51
N PHE A 363 19.66 -24.96 6.81
CA PHE A 363 18.85 -25.07 8.05
C PHE A 363 19.66 -25.52 9.27
N GLU A 364 20.81 -26.17 9.10
CA GLU A 364 21.67 -26.60 10.21
C GLU A 364 22.66 -25.51 10.65
N GLU A 365 23.08 -24.61 9.75
CA GLU A 365 24.00 -23.51 10.08
C GLU A 365 23.36 -22.41 10.95
N ILE A 366 22.04 -22.22 10.86
CA ILE A 366 21.31 -21.30 11.76
C ILE A 366 21.21 -21.86 13.19
N GLN A 367 21.13 -23.18 13.35
CA GLN A 367 21.06 -23.83 14.65
C GLN A 367 22.40 -23.74 15.40
N SER A 368 23.52 -23.98 14.71
CA SER A 368 24.86 -23.97 15.32
C SER A 368 25.31 -22.59 15.83
N GLN A 369 24.86 -21.49 15.20
CA GLN A 369 25.15 -20.13 15.68
C GLN A 369 24.37 -19.74 16.94
N ILE A 370 23.26 -20.41 17.26
CA ILE A 370 22.45 -20.13 18.45
C ILE A 370 23.06 -20.80 19.69
N ASP A 371 23.55 -22.03 19.56
CA ASP A 371 24.17 -22.77 20.66
C ASP A 371 25.56 -22.20 21.04
N SER A 372 26.23 -21.49 20.13
CA SER A 372 27.57 -20.90 20.37
C SER A 372 27.60 -19.68 21.30
N VAL A 373 26.45 -19.16 21.75
CA VAL A 373 26.36 -17.95 22.61
C VAL A 373 26.37 -18.31 24.12
N GLY A 374 26.46 -19.60 24.46
CA GLY A 374 26.49 -20.10 25.84
C GLY A 374 27.89 -20.43 26.38
N GLY A 375 28.80 -19.46 26.51
CA GLY A 375 30.17 -19.68 27.02
C GLY A 375 30.74 -18.52 27.83
N LEU A 376 31.47 -18.81 28.90
CA LEU A 376 31.98 -17.82 29.88
C LEU A 376 33.49 -17.52 29.75
N GLU A 377 33.84 -16.32 30.21
CA GLU A 377 35.10 -15.95 30.89
C GLU A 377 36.49 -15.94 30.19
N ARG A 378 36.99 -14.69 30.01
CA ARG A 378 38.04 -14.04 30.85
C ARG A 378 39.54 -14.24 30.52
N CYS A 379 40.27 -13.17 30.89
CA CYS A 379 41.73 -13.00 31.00
C CYS A 379 42.51 -12.73 29.70
N GLY A 380 43.28 -11.63 29.71
CA GLY A 380 44.11 -11.17 28.60
C GLY A 380 45.60 -11.06 28.98
N THR A 381 46.39 -10.39 28.15
CA THR A 381 47.83 -10.19 28.34
C THR A 381 48.33 -8.81 27.85
N GLN A 382 49.38 -8.33 28.52
CA GLN A 382 50.22 -7.15 28.25
C GLN A 382 51.64 -7.48 28.80
N PRO A 383 52.70 -6.64 28.70
CA PRO A 383 52.86 -5.31 28.08
C PRO A 383 53.93 -5.38 26.94
N ARG A 384 54.82 -4.44 26.53
CA ARG A 384 55.20 -3.00 26.73
C ARG A 384 56.14 -2.64 25.52
N HIS A 385 56.52 -1.41 25.16
CA HIS A 385 56.20 -0.04 25.61
C HIS A 385 55.90 0.83 24.35
N THR A 386 56.40 2.04 24.02
CA THR A 386 57.35 3.01 24.62
C THR A 386 56.97 4.46 24.23
N ASN A 387 57.69 5.45 24.75
CA ASN A 387 57.47 6.89 24.68
C ASN A 387 57.67 7.51 23.28
N GLN A 388 56.78 8.44 22.89
CA GLN A 388 56.99 9.89 23.09
C GLN A 388 55.59 10.55 23.13
N GLY A 389 55.46 11.81 23.55
CA GLY A 389 54.13 12.43 23.65
C GLY A 389 54.17 13.94 23.71
N ASP A 390 52.98 14.55 23.65
CA ASP A 390 52.77 15.93 24.07
C ASP A 390 51.28 16.20 24.40
N LYS A 391 50.99 17.32 25.07
CA LYS A 391 49.61 17.75 25.41
C LYS A 391 49.08 18.78 24.40
N ALA A 392 47.83 18.62 23.99
CA ALA A 392 47.06 19.68 23.33
C ALA A 392 45.61 19.71 23.85
N ASN A 393 45.10 20.91 24.12
CA ASN A 393 43.67 21.14 24.42
C ASN A 393 42.84 21.08 23.13
N TRP A 394 41.54 20.81 23.27
CA TRP A 394 40.52 21.37 22.38
C TRP A 394 39.35 21.89 23.20
N GLU A 395 39.13 23.20 23.10
CA GLU A 395 38.00 23.92 23.71
C GLU A 395 36.79 23.92 22.76
N MET A 396 35.59 24.17 23.28
CA MET A 396 34.36 24.23 22.46
C MET A 396 34.16 25.63 21.84
N SER A 397 33.75 25.67 20.56
CA SER A 397 33.46 26.90 19.82
C SER A 397 32.32 27.71 20.46
N PRO A 398 32.30 29.06 20.38
CA PRO A 398 31.38 29.90 21.17
C PRO A 398 29.90 29.81 20.78
N ASP A 399 29.59 29.38 19.56
CA ASP A 399 28.31 29.65 18.87
C ASP A 399 27.08 29.04 19.55
N ILE A 400 27.28 27.96 20.31
CA ILE A 400 26.21 27.27 21.07
C ILE A 400 25.67 28.14 22.22
N ARG A 401 26.45 29.13 22.72
CA ARG A 401 26.01 29.99 23.83
C ARG A 401 25.04 31.11 23.42
N MET A 402 24.96 31.47 22.14
CA MET A 402 24.17 32.63 21.71
C MET A 402 22.66 32.34 21.59
N LEU A 403 22.28 31.11 21.22
CA LEU A 403 20.86 30.72 21.06
C LEU A 403 20.13 30.44 22.38
N ALA A 404 20.85 30.28 23.50
CA ALA A 404 20.26 30.06 24.82
C ALA A 404 19.74 31.35 25.49
N ALA A 405 20.06 32.53 24.94
CA ALA A 405 19.75 33.83 25.54
C ALA A 405 18.41 34.44 25.10
N GLU A 406 17.79 33.95 24.01
CA GLU A 406 16.61 34.58 23.39
C GLU A 406 15.27 34.13 23.97
N PHE A 407 15.24 33.02 24.74
CA PHE A 407 14.06 32.53 25.45
C PHE A 407 14.34 32.40 26.96
N GLY A 408 14.38 33.54 27.63
CA GLY A 408 14.82 33.65 29.03
C GLY A 408 13.97 32.86 30.03
N MET A 409 14.55 31.80 30.60
CA MET A 409 14.13 31.17 31.86
C MET A 409 15.39 30.78 32.64
N GLU A 410 15.59 31.35 33.83
CA GLU A 410 16.74 31.03 34.69
C GLU A 410 16.57 29.66 35.38
N PRO A 411 17.60 28.79 35.39
CA PRO A 411 17.60 27.57 36.18
C PRO A 411 18.04 27.85 37.63
N SER A 412 17.09 28.20 38.50
CA SER A 412 17.34 28.26 39.94
C SER A 412 17.77 26.90 40.48
N PHE A 413 18.90 26.85 41.21
CA PHE A 413 19.46 25.63 41.79
C PHE A 413 19.69 25.78 43.30
N ASN A 414 19.36 24.73 44.04
CA ASN A 414 19.60 24.51 45.47
C ASN A 414 18.98 25.52 46.45
N ASP A 415 17.92 25.09 47.14
CA ASP A 415 18.07 24.83 48.58
C ASP A 415 17.12 23.73 49.08
N ARG A 416 17.66 22.78 49.87
CA ARG A 416 16.98 22.15 51.01
C ARG A 416 17.92 21.24 51.81
N GLN A 417 17.94 21.48 53.12
CA GLN A 417 18.85 20.86 54.09
C GLN A 417 18.45 19.43 54.49
N LYS A 418 19.43 18.67 55.00
CA LYS A 418 19.18 17.48 55.85
C LYS A 418 18.73 17.91 57.24
N VAL A 419 17.62 17.37 57.76
CA VAL A 419 17.33 17.29 59.20
C VAL A 419 16.89 15.86 59.55
N ARG A 420 17.15 15.43 60.79
CA ARG A 420 17.02 14.05 61.30
C ARG A 420 15.66 13.76 61.96
N ARG A 421 15.47 12.47 62.26
CA ARG A 421 14.44 11.78 63.09
C ARG A 421 13.22 11.32 62.26
N GLY A 422 12.70 10.09 62.43
CA GLY A 422 13.18 8.97 63.24
C GLY A 422 12.30 8.68 64.46
N HIS A 423 11.23 7.94 64.21
CA HIS A 423 10.72 6.89 65.08
C HIS A 423 10.03 5.82 64.23
#